data_AF-A0A972DPA3-F1
#
_entry.id   AF-A0A972DPA3-F1
#
_cell.length_a   1.000
_cell.length_b   1.000
_cell.length_c   1.000
_cell.angle_alpha   90.00
_cell.angle_beta   90.00
_cell.angle_gamma   90.00
#
_symmetry.space_group_name_H-M   'P 1'
#
loop_
_entity.id
_entity.type
_entity.pdbx_description
1 polymer ?
#
loop_
_entity_poly.entity_id
_entity_poly.type
_entity_poly.pdbx_seq_one_letter_code
_entity_poly.pdbx_strand_id
1 'polypeptide(L)'
;MCMSRVFAFAVIASIAASAPVVSQEPVPQLSRPLVVPDKIVATVGDDKITEAELSDALRSRLQGQQVPPEAMKEIRGMILDSIIDGRLVKQFLAAKKITADAKDIDGALAAIKKQVAEAGVDFAQALKAEGLTEE
;
A
#
# COMPACT_ATOMS: atom_id res chain seq x y z
N MET A 1 -56.40 -61.42 52.93
CA MET A 1 -57.07 -60.52 51.96
C MET A 1 -56.06 -59.46 51.51
N CYS A 2 -55.92 -59.34 50.19
CA CYS A 2 -55.25 -58.31 49.38
C CYS A 2 -53.90 -57.75 49.84
N MET A 3 -52.82 -58.29 49.29
CA MET A 3 -51.50 -57.67 49.26
C MET A 3 -51.27 -57.13 47.84
N SER A 4 -51.10 -55.81 47.70
CA SER A 4 -50.76 -55.18 46.42
C SER A 4 -49.29 -54.78 46.47
N ARG A 5 -48.49 -55.33 45.55
CA ARG A 5 -47.09 -54.95 45.32
C ARG A 5 -46.84 -54.76 43.82
N VAL A 6 -46.42 -53.53 43.51
CA VAL A 6 -45.31 -53.13 42.63
C VAL A 6 -45.19 -53.81 41.26
N PHE A 7 -45.28 -53.01 40.20
CA PHE A 7 -44.56 -53.28 38.96
C PHE A 7 -43.73 -52.07 38.53
N ALA A 8 -42.43 -52.33 38.39
CA ALA A 8 -41.45 -51.48 37.75
C ALA A 8 -41.27 -51.95 36.30
N PHE A 9 -41.32 -51.04 35.33
CA PHE A 9 -40.81 -51.19 33.96
C PHE A 9 -40.57 -49.75 33.45
N ALA A 10 -39.33 -49.30 33.27
CA ALA A 10 -38.42 -49.53 32.14
C ALA A 10 -38.51 -48.42 31.07
N VAL A 11 -37.47 -47.57 31.09
CA VAL A 11 -36.78 -46.91 29.96
C VAL A 11 -37.63 -46.55 28.73
N ILE A 12 -37.88 -45.24 28.56
CA ILE A 12 -38.34 -44.67 27.29
C ILE A 12 -37.17 -43.94 26.64
N ALA A 13 -36.75 -44.46 25.49
CA ALA A 13 -35.73 -43.91 24.62
C ALA A 13 -36.34 -42.97 23.55
N SER A 14 -35.51 -42.02 23.12
CA SER A 14 -35.54 -41.32 21.83
C SER A 14 -36.65 -40.29 21.58
N ILE A 15 -36.29 -39.03 21.85
CA ILE A 15 -36.90 -37.85 21.25
C ILE A 15 -36.21 -37.62 19.89
N ALA A 16 -36.91 -37.90 18.80
CA ALA A 16 -36.51 -37.46 17.47
C ALA A 16 -36.91 -35.98 17.30
N ALA A 17 -35.94 -35.07 17.46
CA ALA A 17 -36.09 -33.65 17.20
C ALA A 17 -35.82 -33.37 15.71
N SER A 18 -36.88 -33.27 14.91
CA SER A 18 -36.81 -32.81 13.52
C SER A 18 -36.56 -31.29 13.51
N ALA A 19 -35.32 -30.86 13.37
CA ALA A 19 -34.98 -29.45 13.13
C ALA A 19 -35.16 -29.11 11.63
N PRO A 20 -35.74 -27.94 11.28
CA PRO A 20 -35.88 -27.54 9.89
C PRO A 20 -34.50 -27.24 9.28
N VAL A 21 -34.22 -27.87 8.14
CA VAL A 21 -33.11 -27.51 7.25
C VAL A 21 -33.42 -26.11 6.69
N VAL A 22 -32.78 -25.10 7.28
CA VAL A 22 -32.70 -23.76 6.68
C VAL A 22 -31.71 -23.86 5.52
N SER A 23 -32.22 -23.71 4.30
CA SER A 23 -31.41 -23.49 3.10
C SER A 23 -30.44 -22.33 3.34
N GLN A 24 -29.14 -22.62 3.40
CA GLN A 24 -28.12 -21.58 3.27
C GLN A 24 -28.08 -21.12 1.81
N GLU A 25 -28.67 -19.96 1.55
CA GLU A 25 -28.41 -19.18 0.34
C GLU A 25 -26.91 -18.84 0.29
N PRO A 26 -26.23 -19.05 -0.85
CA PRO A 26 -24.81 -18.74 -0.95
C PRO A 26 -24.61 -17.24 -0.74
N VAL A 27 -23.99 -16.91 0.39
CA VAL A 27 -23.63 -15.54 0.74
C VAL A 27 -22.76 -14.99 -0.40
N PRO A 28 -23.08 -13.83 -0.99
CA PRO A 28 -22.23 -13.20 -1.99
C PRO A 28 -20.83 -13.03 -1.41
N GLN A 29 -19.87 -13.80 -1.92
CA GLN A 29 -18.47 -13.59 -1.60
C GLN A 29 -18.12 -12.20 -2.12
N LEU A 30 -17.95 -11.25 -1.21
CA LEU A 30 -17.40 -9.93 -1.52
C LEU A 30 -16.11 -10.16 -2.31
N SER A 31 -16.16 -9.81 -3.59
CA SER A 31 -15.04 -9.87 -4.52
C SER A 31 -13.87 -9.14 -3.88
N ARG A 32 -12.84 -9.87 -3.44
CA ARG A 32 -11.58 -9.23 -3.04
C ARG A 32 -11.14 -8.38 -4.24
N PRO A 33 -10.71 -7.13 -4.06
CA PRO A 33 -10.18 -6.34 -5.15
C PRO A 33 -9.07 -7.16 -5.81
N LEU A 34 -9.18 -7.42 -7.12
CA LEU A 34 -8.06 -7.93 -7.88
C LEU A 34 -6.97 -6.87 -7.76
N VAL A 35 -5.94 -7.15 -6.98
CA VAL A 35 -4.68 -6.42 -7.04
C VAL A 35 -4.12 -6.73 -8.41
N VAL A 36 -4.38 -5.84 -9.37
CA VAL A 36 -3.77 -5.91 -10.69
C VAL A 36 -2.28 -5.75 -10.45
N PRO A 37 -1.44 -6.75 -10.79
CA PRO A 37 -0.02 -6.64 -10.55
C PRO A 37 0.51 -5.44 -11.34
N ASP A 38 1.15 -4.51 -10.64
CA ASP A 38 1.76 -3.36 -11.27
C ASP A 38 2.75 -3.81 -12.35
N LYS A 39 2.53 -3.33 -13.56
CA LYS A 39 3.38 -3.65 -14.71
C LYS A 39 4.81 -3.20 -14.42
N ILE A 40 5.76 -4.12 -14.51
CA ILE A 40 7.19 -3.82 -14.34
C ILE A 40 7.70 -3.15 -15.62
N VAL A 41 8.31 -1.97 -15.49
CA VAL A 41 8.89 -1.21 -16.62
C VAL A 41 10.40 -1.38 -16.74
N ALA A 42 11.08 -1.64 -15.63
CA ALA A 42 12.52 -1.92 -15.60
C ALA A 42 12.88 -2.72 -14.34
N THR A 43 14.05 -3.36 -14.36
CA THR A 43 14.60 -4.07 -13.20
C THR A 43 16.08 -3.68 -13.07
N VAL A 44 16.48 -3.25 -11.87
CA VAL A 44 17.82 -2.77 -11.55
C VAL A 44 18.36 -3.64 -10.43
N GLY A 45 19.17 -4.65 -10.76
CA GLY A 45 19.55 -5.68 -9.80
C GLY A 45 18.33 -6.47 -9.31
N ASP A 46 18.07 -6.44 -8.01
CA ASP A 46 16.91 -7.09 -7.38
C ASP A 46 15.67 -6.15 -7.27
N ASP A 47 15.85 -4.85 -7.53
CA ASP A 47 14.77 -3.86 -7.44
C ASP A 47 13.97 -3.78 -8.75
N LYS A 48 12.64 -3.72 -8.62
CA LYS A 48 11.71 -3.58 -9.76
C LYS A 48 11.14 -2.18 -9.78
N ILE A 49 11.22 -1.53 -10.93
CA ILE A 49 10.57 -0.24 -11.18
C ILE A 49 9.22 -0.53 -11.83
N THR A 50 8.14 -0.04 -11.23
CA THR A 50 6.77 -0.27 -11.71
C THR A 50 6.27 0.88 -12.59
N GLU A 51 5.23 0.61 -13.38
CA GLU A 51 4.53 1.64 -14.16
C GLU A 51 3.91 2.70 -13.25
N ALA A 52 3.43 2.31 -12.06
CA ALA A 52 2.91 3.24 -11.06
C ALA A 52 4.00 4.22 -10.61
N GLU A 53 5.18 3.74 -10.23
CA GLU A 53 6.31 4.59 -9.81
C GLU A 53 6.74 5.57 -10.92
N LEU A 54 6.82 5.09 -12.16
CA LEU A 54 7.16 5.94 -13.30
C LEU A 54 6.06 6.98 -13.58
N SER A 55 4.79 6.61 -13.44
CA SER A 55 3.66 7.51 -13.65
C SER A 55 3.58 8.58 -12.57
N ASP A 56 3.85 8.22 -11.31
CA ASP A 56 3.90 9.16 -10.19
C ASP A 56 5.05 10.14 -10.36
N ALA A 57 6.24 9.66 -10.72
CA ALA A 57 7.39 10.52 -11.02
C ALA A 57 7.10 11.48 -12.19
N LEU A 58 6.42 11.01 -13.23
CA LEU A 58 6.00 11.82 -14.37
C LEU A 58 4.99 12.88 -13.94
N ARG A 59 3.99 12.52 -13.12
CA ARG A 59 3.01 13.46 -12.58
C ARG A 59 3.66 14.54 -11.72
N SER A 60 4.55 14.16 -10.83
CA SER A 60 5.28 15.09 -9.95
C SER A 60 6.18 16.04 -10.75
N ARG A 61 6.80 15.56 -11.83
CA ARG A 61 7.66 16.40 -12.67
C ARG A 61 6.89 17.36 -13.57
N LEU A 62 5.74 16.94 -14.08
CA LEU A 62 4.93 17.78 -14.96
C LEU A 62 4.05 18.76 -14.18
N GLN A 63 3.72 18.50 -12.91
CA GLN A 63 2.88 19.36 -12.06
C GLN A 63 1.57 19.81 -12.76
N GLY A 64 0.99 18.96 -13.62
CA GLY A 64 -0.23 19.26 -14.39
C GLY A 64 -0.01 20.00 -15.72
N GLN A 65 1.23 20.25 -16.13
CA GLN A 65 1.56 20.79 -17.44
C GLN A 65 1.19 19.79 -18.55
N GLN A 66 0.44 20.26 -19.55
CA GLN A 66 0.17 19.48 -20.75
C GLN A 66 1.38 19.50 -21.68
N VAL A 67 1.84 18.31 -22.05
CA VAL A 67 2.97 18.11 -22.96
C VAL A 67 2.48 17.38 -24.20
N PRO A 68 2.93 17.75 -25.42
CA PRO A 68 2.60 17.01 -26.62
C PRO A 68 3.04 15.54 -26.51
N PRO A 69 2.31 14.60 -27.13
CA PRO A 69 2.56 13.16 -26.99
C PRO A 69 3.97 12.73 -27.43
N GLU A 70 4.54 13.40 -28.43
CA GLU A 70 5.91 13.14 -28.90
C GLU A 70 6.95 13.44 -27.80
N ALA A 71 6.86 14.60 -27.16
CA ALA A 71 7.75 14.97 -26.06
C ALA A 71 7.46 14.15 -24.79
N MET A 72 6.22 13.68 -24.60
CA MET A 72 5.87 12.81 -23.48
C MET A 72 6.70 11.52 -23.47
N LYS A 73 6.95 10.94 -24.65
CA LYS A 73 7.76 9.72 -24.77
C LYS A 73 9.22 9.97 -24.34
N GLU A 74 9.79 11.08 -24.76
CA GLU A 74 11.16 11.47 -24.39
C GLU A 74 11.27 11.77 -22.89
N ILE A 75 10.33 12.54 -22.35
CA ILE A 75 10.28 12.85 -20.91
C ILE A 75 10.13 11.57 -20.09
N ARG A 76 9.25 10.66 -20.51
CA ARG A 76 9.09 9.36 -19.86
C ARG A 76 10.41 8.57 -19.85
N GLY A 77 11.16 8.57 -20.94
CA GLY A 77 12.49 7.95 -21.02
C GLY A 77 13.48 8.59 -20.04
N MET A 78 13.60 9.92 -20.08
CA MET A 78 14.51 10.65 -19.18
C MET A 78 14.17 10.44 -17.68
N ILE A 79 12.89 10.37 -17.35
CA ILE A 79 12.47 10.10 -15.97
C ILE A 79 12.80 8.66 -15.58
N LEU A 80 12.54 7.69 -16.46
CA LEU A 80 12.91 6.30 -16.19
C LEU A 80 14.41 6.15 -15.94
N ASP A 81 15.24 6.78 -16.77
CA ASP A 81 16.69 6.79 -16.59
C ASP A 81 17.09 7.43 -15.25
N SER A 82 16.46 8.56 -14.89
CA SER A 82 16.69 9.19 -13.59
C SER A 82 16.30 8.30 -12.40
N ILE A 83 15.24 7.49 -12.53
CA ILE A 83 14.85 6.53 -11.48
C ILE A 83 15.90 5.43 -11.39
N ILE A 84 16.36 4.89 -12.53
CA ILE A 84 17.38 3.84 -12.59
C ILE A 84 18.68 4.34 -11.94
N ASP A 85 19.15 5.53 -12.30
CA ASP A 85 20.36 6.13 -11.74
C ASP A 85 20.24 6.30 -10.22
N GLY A 86 19.09 6.79 -9.74
CA GLY A 86 18.81 6.92 -8.31
C GLY A 86 18.85 5.57 -7.58
N ARG A 87 18.35 4.49 -8.20
CA ARG A 87 18.42 3.12 -7.64
C ARG A 87 19.86 2.62 -7.59
N LEU A 88 20.64 2.81 -8.66
CA LEU A 88 22.05 2.41 -8.70
C LEU A 88 22.88 3.10 -7.62
N VAL A 89 22.67 4.40 -7.40
CA VAL A 89 23.32 5.16 -6.33
C VAL A 89 22.94 4.58 -4.97
N LYS A 90 21.64 4.33 -4.71
CA LYS A 90 21.18 3.72 -3.44
C LYS A 90 21.79 2.35 -3.20
N GLN A 91 21.83 1.49 -4.22
CA GLN A 91 22.45 0.15 -4.13
C GLN A 91 23.95 0.25 -3.86
N PHE A 92 24.64 1.21 -4.48
CA PHE A 92 26.06 1.46 -4.22
C PHE A 92 26.29 1.92 -2.77
N LEU A 93 25.51 2.87 -2.27
CA LEU A 93 25.61 3.35 -0.88
C LEU A 93 25.32 2.23 0.12
N ALA A 94 24.29 1.42 -0.14
CA ALA A 94 23.93 0.26 0.70
C ALA A 94 25.06 -0.79 0.72
N ALA A 95 25.65 -1.11 -0.44
CA ALA A 95 26.79 -2.02 -0.53
C ALA A 95 28.02 -1.49 0.22
N LYS A 96 28.19 -0.17 0.28
CA LYS A 96 29.24 0.51 1.07
C LYS A 96 28.87 0.74 2.52
N LYS A 97 27.65 0.39 2.95
CA LYS A 97 27.11 0.64 4.30
C LYS A 97 27.19 2.12 4.72
N ILE A 98 27.04 3.02 3.75
CA ILE A 98 27.01 4.45 4.01
C ILE A 98 25.57 4.80 4.39
N THR A 99 25.38 5.30 5.61
CA THR A 99 24.10 5.76 6.13
C THR A 99 24.18 7.23 6.48
N ALA A 100 23.07 7.96 6.35
CA ALA A 100 22.98 9.32 6.84
C ALA A 100 22.72 9.31 8.36
N ASP A 101 23.46 10.12 9.11
CA ASP A 101 23.23 10.29 10.54
C ASP A 101 21.99 11.16 10.78
N ALA A 102 21.19 10.81 11.80
CA ALA A 102 19.95 11.54 12.13
C ALA A 102 20.18 13.05 12.30
N LYS A 103 21.32 13.43 12.90
CA LYS A 103 21.70 14.83 13.10
C LYS A 103 21.89 15.59 11.79
N ASP A 104 22.44 14.94 10.76
CA ASP A 104 22.64 15.56 9.45
C ASP A 104 21.32 15.72 8.71
N ILE A 105 20.41 14.75 8.86
CA ILE A 105 19.04 14.83 8.35
C ILE A 105 18.28 15.98 9.02
N ASP A 106 18.32 16.08 10.35
CA ASP A 106 17.67 17.15 11.11
C ASP A 106 18.23 18.52 10.73
N GLY A 107 19.54 18.62 10.54
CA GLY A 107 20.20 19.84 10.09
C GLY A 107 19.76 20.27 8.70
N ALA A 108 19.69 19.34 7.75
CA ALA A 108 19.20 19.60 6.40
C ALA A 108 17.71 19.99 6.40
N LEU A 109 16.88 19.29 7.20
CA LEU A 109 15.46 19.59 7.33
C LEU A 109 15.24 20.99 7.92
N ALA A 110 16.00 21.37 8.96
CA ALA A 110 15.94 22.70 9.54
C ALA A 110 16.33 23.79 8.53
N ALA A 111 17.34 23.55 7.69
CA ALA A 111 17.73 24.46 6.63
C ALA A 111 16.63 24.64 5.58
N ILE A 112 15.97 23.56 5.16
CA ILE A 112 14.83 23.61 4.23
C ILE A 112 13.66 24.37 4.86
N LYS A 113 13.27 24.05 6.10
CA LYS A 113 12.19 24.75 6.83
C LYS A 113 12.47 26.25 6.91
N LYS A 114 13.73 26.64 7.17
CA LYS A 114 14.16 28.04 7.18
C LYS A 114 14.01 28.70 5.81
N GLN A 115 14.48 28.05 4.74
CA GLN A 115 14.40 28.59 3.38
C GLN A 115 12.94 28.77 2.92
N VAL A 116 12.05 27.83 3.27
CA VAL A 116 10.61 27.93 2.96
C VAL A 116 9.96 29.08 3.74
N ALA A 117 10.31 29.25 5.02
CA ALA A 117 9.84 30.37 5.82
C ALA A 117 10.34 31.73 5.29
N GLU A 118 11.58 31.81 4.82
CA GLU A 118 12.15 33.01 4.18
C GLU A 118 11.43 33.37 2.88
N ALA A 119 10.92 32.37 2.14
CA ALA A 119 10.06 32.57 0.97
C ALA A 119 8.63 33.01 1.34
N GLY A 120 8.31 33.14 2.64
CA GLY A 120 6.99 33.55 3.12
C GLY A 120 5.91 32.48 3.01
N VAL A 121 6.31 31.22 2.82
CA VAL A 121 5.40 30.08 2.72
C VAL A 121 5.50 29.25 4.01
N ASP A 122 4.36 28.78 4.52
CA ASP A 122 4.37 27.83 5.63
C ASP A 122 4.83 26.45 5.14
N PHE A 123 5.72 25.79 5.88
CA PHE A 123 6.31 24.52 5.46
C PHE A 123 5.25 23.42 5.25
N ALA A 124 4.24 23.34 6.12
CA ALA A 124 3.17 22.36 5.97
C ALA A 124 2.26 22.69 4.76
N GLN A 125 2.09 23.96 4.42
CA GLN A 125 1.39 24.37 3.20
C GLN A 125 2.21 24.04 1.93
N ALA A 126 3.52 24.24 1.97
CA ALA A 126 4.42 23.87 0.86
C ALA A 126 4.35 22.36 0.59
N LEU A 127 4.42 21.53 1.64
CA LEU A 127 4.29 20.09 1.50
C LEU A 127 2.92 19.68 0.95
N LYS A 128 1.82 20.30 1.41
CA LYS A 128 0.48 20.03 0.87
C LYS A 128 0.33 20.41 -0.60
N ALA A 129 0.96 21.51 -1.03
CA ALA A 129 0.94 21.92 -2.44
C ALA A 129 1.62 20.88 -3.34
N GLU A 130 2.62 20.17 -2.81
CA GLU A 130 3.33 19.08 -3.49
C GLU A 130 2.68 17.70 -3.26
N GLY A 131 1.61 17.62 -2.47
CA GLY A 131 0.94 16.36 -2.13
C GLY A 131 1.72 15.46 -1.16
N LEU A 132 2.62 16.06 -0.37
CA LEU A 132 3.52 15.38 0.56
C LEU A 132 3.06 15.53 2.03
N THR A 133 3.50 14.60 2.88
CA THR A 133 3.34 14.60 4.34
C THR A 133 4.72 14.61 5.02
N GLU A 134 4.84 15.07 6.27
CA GLU A 134 6.13 15.17 7.00
C GLU A 134 6.72 13.83 7.48
N GLU A 135 6.13 12.70 7.07
CA GLU A 135 6.50 11.34 7.52
C GLU A 135 7.58 10.69 6.65
#